data_AF-A0A6I3HPX7-F1
#
_entry.id   AF-A0A6I3HPX7-F1
#
_cell.length_a   1.000
_cell.length_b   1.000
_cell.length_c   1.000
_cell.angle_alpha   90.00
_cell.angle_beta   90.00
_cell.angle_gamma   90.00
#
_symmetry.space_group_name_H-M   'P 1'
#
loop_
_entity.id
_entity.type
_entity.pdbx_description
1 polymer ?
#
loop_
_entity_poly.entity_id
_entity_poly.type
_entity_poly.pdbx_seq_one_letter_code
_entity_poly.pdbx_strand_id
1 'polypeptide(L)' 'MSAHSLSVAVVTGANSGIGRATAIHLAQNGYRVFGTVRNIDKATKAIAMASAVGVDIEWVELDIA' A
#
# COMPACT_ATOMS: atom_id res chain seq x y z
N MET A 1 12.65 23.28 11.49
CA MET A 1 11.55 22.44 10.96
C MET A 1 11.68 21.09 11.64
N SER A 2 10.74 20.74 12.53
CA SER A 2 10.80 19.44 13.22
C SER A 2 10.45 18.36 12.21
N ALA A 3 11.36 17.41 11.97
CA ALA A 3 11.11 16.26 11.13
C ALA A 3 10.08 15.36 11.81
N HIS A 4 8.79 15.56 11.53
CA HIS A 4 7.82 14.50 11.76
C HIS A 4 8.13 13.40 10.74
N SER A 5 8.74 12.31 11.21
CA SER A 5 8.83 11.07 10.46
C SER A 5 7.40 10.68 10.06
N LEU A 6 7.19 10.43 8.76
CA LEU A 6 5.90 9.96 8.26
C LEU A 6 5.48 8.74 9.06
N SER A 7 4.23 8.72 9.51
CA SER A 7 3.68 7.53 10.16
C SER A 7 3.70 6.36 9.16
N VAL A 8 4.11 5.19 9.64
CA VAL A 8 4.24 3.99 8.80
C VAL A 8 3.02 3.12 8.99
N ALA A 9 2.45 2.61 7.90
CA ALA A 9 1.37 1.64 7.92
C ALA A 9 1.73 0.39 7.12
N VAL A 10 1.42 -0.77 7.68
CA VAL A 10 1.48 -2.06 6.97
C VAL A 10 0.05 -2.52 6.74
N VAL A 11 -0.32 -2.77 5.49
CA VAL A 11 -1.65 -3.21 5.11
C VAL A 11 -1.57 -4.63 4.58
N THR A 12 -2.13 -5.56 5.33
CA THR A 12 -2.24 -6.95 4.91
C THR A 12 -3.38 -7.14 3.91
N GLY A 13 -3.15 -7.96 2.89
CA GLY A 13 -4.17 -8.20 1.85
C GLY A 13 -4.42 -6.98 0.96
N ALA A 14 -3.37 -6.19 0.67
CA ALA A 14 -3.46 -4.97 -0.11
C ALA A 14 -3.76 -5.20 -1.62
N ASN A 15 -3.80 -6.45 -2.07
CA ASN A 15 -4.06 -6.78 -3.48
C ASN A 15 -5.50 -6.43 -3.92
N SER A 16 -6.49 -6.58 -3.02
CA SER A 16 -7.90 -6.48 -3.40
C SER A 16 -8.81 -5.92 -2.30
N GLY A 17 -10.06 -5.65 -2.69
CA GLY A 17 -11.12 -5.22 -1.79
C GLY A 17 -10.75 -4.03 -0.90
N ILE A 18 -11.08 -4.17 0.38
CA ILE A 18 -10.87 -3.15 1.41
C ILE A 18 -9.37 -2.92 1.64
N GLY A 19 -8.54 -3.96 1.66
CA GLY A 19 -7.10 -3.82 1.87
C GLY A 19 -6.45 -2.87 0.85
N ARG A 20 -6.81 -3.01 -0.44
CA ARG A 20 -6.33 -2.08 -1.48
C ARG A 20 -6.81 -0.65 -1.24
N ALA A 21 -8.10 -0.46 -0.96
CA ALA A 21 -8.66 0.86 -0.71
C ALA A 21 -8.01 1.53 0.51
N THR A 22 -7.76 0.77 1.58
CA THR A 22 -7.07 1.23 2.78
C THR A 22 -5.64 1.63 2.50
N ALA A 23 -4.87 0.82 1.76
CA ALA A 23 -3.49 1.13 1.43
C ALA A 23 -3.37 2.43 0.62
N ILE A 24 -4.24 2.60 -0.39
CA ILE A 24 -4.30 3.84 -1.18
C ILE A 24 -4.71 5.03 -0.31
N HIS A 25 -5.76 4.88 0.50
CA HIS A 25 -6.24 5.95 1.37
C HIS A 25 -5.18 6.42 2.36
N LEU A 26 -4.45 5.50 3.00
CA LEU A 26 -3.36 5.84 3.91
C LEU A 26 -2.24 6.59 3.18
N ALA A 27 -1.85 6.14 1.99
CA ALA A 27 -0.81 6.81 1.21
C ALA A 27 -1.23 8.24 0.80
N GLN A 28 -2.51 8.45 0.43
CA GLN A 28 -3.07 9.78 0.16
C GLN A 28 -3.05 10.71 1.39
N ASN A 29 -3.05 10.15 2.60
CA ASN A 29 -3.00 10.89 3.85
C ASN A 29 -1.58 11.02 4.42
N GLY A 30 -0.54 10.80 3.60
CA GLY A 30 0.85 11.05 3.97
C GLY A 30 1.48 9.93 4.81
N TYR A 31 0.92 8.73 4.80
CA TYR A 31 1.59 7.57 5.40
C TYR A 31 2.64 7.02 4.44
N ARG A 32 3.73 6.49 5.01
CA ARG A 32 4.57 5.52 4.29
C ARG A 32 3.89 4.16 4.37
N VAL A 33 3.46 3.61 3.25
CA VAL A 33 2.61 2.41 3.21
C VAL A 33 3.36 1.21 2.65
N PHE A 34 3.37 0.12 3.40
CA PHE A 34 3.72 -1.21 2.90
C PHE A 34 2.44 -1.98 2.59
N GLY A 35 2.18 -2.21 1.31
CA GLY A 35 1.04 -3.01 0.85
C GLY A 35 1.46 -4.47 0.66
N THR A 36 0.95 -5.39 1.47
CA THR A 36 1.34 -6.79 1.36
C THR A 36 0.43 -7.60 0.44
N VAL A 37 1.03 -8.46 -0.38
CA VAL A 37 0.36 -9.32 -1.35
C VAL A 37 0.99 -10.71 -1.32
N ARG A 38 0.22 -11.77 -1.60
CA ARG A 38 0.80 -13.14 -1.65
C ARG A 38 1.71 -13.38 -2.85
N ASN A 39 1.54 -12.61 -3.91
CA ASN A 39 2.35 -12.70 -5.13
C ASN A 39 2.34 -11.31 -5.80
N ILE A 40 3.52 -10.73 -5.98
CA ILE A 40 3.67 -9.37 -6.54
C ILE A 40 3.23 -9.32 -8.01
N ASP A 41 3.47 -10.36 -8.80
CA ASP A 41 3.09 -10.41 -10.22
C ASP A 41 1.57 -10.32 -10.41
N LYS A 42 0.79 -10.73 -9.41
CA LYS A 42 -0.68 -10.64 -9.39
C LYS A 42 -1.21 -9.32 -8.83
N ALA A 43 -0.34 -8.41 -8.39
CA ALA A 43 -0.72 -7.11 -7.82
C ALA A 43 -0.94 -5.99 -8.85
N THR A 44 -0.92 -6.31 -10.16
CA THR A 44 -1.01 -5.35 -11.26
C THR A 44 -2.16 -4.35 -11.13
N LYS A 45 -3.36 -4.81 -10.76
CA LYS A 45 -4.52 -3.93 -10.55
C LYS A 45 -4.32 -3.00 -9.35
N ALA A 46 -3.72 -3.48 -8.27
CA ALA A 46 -3.48 -2.69 -7.08
C ALA A 46 -2.44 -1.59 -7.33
N ILE A 47 -1.35 -1.95 -8.00
CA ILE A 47 -0.29 -1.04 -8.44
C ILE A 47 -0.88 0.03 -9.37
N ALA A 48 -1.61 -0.38 -10.42
CA ALA A 48 -2.20 0.55 -11.37
C ALA A 48 -3.16 1.55 -10.70
N MET A 49 -3.96 1.11 -9.73
CA MET A 49 -4.87 2.01 -9.01
C MET A 49 -4.13 2.99 -8.10
N ALA A 50 -3.05 2.57 -7.43
CA ALA A 50 -2.21 3.46 -6.64
C ALA A 50 -1.53 4.52 -7.54
N SER A 51 -0.95 4.10 -8.67
CA SER A 51 -0.34 5.00 -9.64
C SER A 51 -1.36 5.98 -10.25
N ALA A 52 -2.58 5.53 -10.54
CA ALA A 52 -3.63 6.37 -11.10
C ALA A 52 -4.05 7.54 -10.19
N VAL A 53 -3.86 7.41 -8.87
CA VAL A 53 -4.14 8.48 -7.90
C VAL A 53 -2.86 9.16 -7.39
N GLY A 54 -1.71 8.85 -7.99
CA GLY A 54 -0.43 9.53 -7.72
C GLY A 54 0.16 9.23 -6.34
N VAL A 55 -0.11 8.05 -5.76
CA VAL A 55 0.48 7.65 -4.48
C VAL A 55 1.49 6.52 -4.63
N ASP A 56 2.49 6.53 -3.74
CA ASP A 56 3.49 5.48 -3.64
C ASP A 56 3.12 4.48 -2.55
N ILE A 57 3.29 3.19 -2.85
CA ILE A 57 3.06 2.07 -1.95
C ILE A 57 4.20 1.09 -2.16
N GLU A 58 4.89 0.72 -1.08
CA GLU A 58 5.91 -0.31 -1.08
C GLU A 58 5.25 -1.68 -1.08
N TRP A 59 5.23 -2.33 -2.25
CA TRP A 59 4.63 -3.65 -2.42
C TRP A 59 5.57 -4.73 -1.89
N VAL A 60 5.08 -5.52 -0.94
CA VAL A 60 5.86 -6.58 -0.30
C VAL A 60 5.15 -7.92 -0.50
N GLU A 61 5.89 -8.91 -1.00
CA GLU A 61 5.39 -10.28 -1.04
C GLU A 61 5.39 -10.86 0.38
N LEU A 62 4.23 -11.28 0.87
CA LEU A 62 4.05 -11.87 2.19
C LEU A 62 2.86 -12.83 2.18
N ASP A 63 3.11 -14.08 2.54
CA ASP A 63 2.06 -14.99 2.98
C ASP A 63 1.97 -14.93 4.51
N ILE A 64 0.74 -14.83 5.03
CA ILE A 64 0.46 -14.68 6.47
C ILE A 64 0.13 -16.04 7.12
N ALA A 65 -0.28 -17.01 6.30
CA ALA A 65 -0.71 -18.34 6.75
C ALA A 65 0.47 -19.26 7.11
#